data_AF-A0A2W1ATW0-F1
#
_entry.id   AF-A0A2W1ATW0-F1
#
_cell.length_a   1.000
_cell.length_b   1.000
_cell.length_c   1.000
_cell.angle_alpha   90.00
_cell.angle_beta   90.00
_cell.angle_gamma   90.00
#
_symmetry.space_group_name_H-M   'P 1'
#
loop_
_entity.id
_entity.type
_entity.pdbx_description
1 polymer ?
#
loop_
_entity_poly.entity_id
_entity_poly.type
_entity_poly.pdbx_seq_one_letter_code
_entity_poly.pdbx_strand_id
1 'polypeptide(L)'
;MIRRLPIFGILLFLTALVFGQGNLIIYGWSDYIPSEVIDAFSKEYGVSVIYDNYDSNETMFAKIKAGARGYDLAMPSADYTSIMIKEDMLIPIDKSLVPNLANIDPDVVEQMYYDPENTYSIPYMVGTTGIAVNTNFVEVYPRSWKIFELPQFQGTMTLLDDMREVF
;
A
#
# COMPACT_ATOMS: atom_id res chain seq x y z
N MET A 1 20.47 -0.82 -73.38
CA MET A 1 19.74 0.24 -72.65
C MET A 1 18.63 -0.45 -71.84
N ILE A 2 18.90 -0.82 -70.58
CA ILE A 2 17.93 -1.50 -69.70
C ILE A 2 17.83 -0.66 -68.42
N ARG A 3 16.70 0.03 -68.23
CA ARG A 3 16.41 0.81 -67.02
C ARG A 3 15.90 -0.14 -65.94
N ARG A 4 16.59 -0.22 -64.79
CA ARG A 4 16.08 -0.82 -63.56
C ARG A 4 15.44 0.29 -62.71
N LEU A 5 14.16 0.15 -62.36
CA LEU A 5 13.50 0.98 -61.35
C LEU A 5 13.90 0.50 -59.95
N PRO A 6 14.13 1.39 -58.97
CA PRO A 6 14.24 0.98 -57.57
C PRO A 6 12.84 0.91 -56.93
N ILE A 7 12.52 -0.23 -56.34
CA ILE A 7 11.35 -0.42 -55.48
C ILE A 7 11.71 0.20 -54.13
N PHE A 8 11.05 1.30 -53.77
CA PHE A 8 11.15 1.89 -52.44
C PHE A 8 10.19 1.12 -51.51
N GLY A 9 10.73 0.17 -50.74
CA GLY A 9 9.99 -0.50 -49.68
C GLY A 9 9.91 0.41 -48.46
N ILE A 10 8.70 0.89 -48.14
CA ILE A 10 8.42 1.56 -46.87
C ILE A 10 8.35 0.46 -45.80
N LEU A 11 9.38 0.40 -44.95
CA LEU A 11 9.37 -0.45 -43.76
C LEU A 11 8.61 0.31 -42.65
N LEU A 12 7.37 -0.09 -42.40
CA LEU A 12 6.59 0.42 -41.28
C LEU A 12 7.16 -0.20 -39.99
N PHE A 13 7.93 0.55 -39.22
CA PHE A 13 8.28 0.15 -37.85
C PHE A 13 7.04 0.35 -36.98
N LEU A 14 6.26 -0.72 -36.79
CA LEU A 14 5.42 -0.82 -35.61
C LEU A 14 6.36 -0.97 -34.41
N THR A 15 6.61 0.11 -33.70
CA THR A 15 7.05 0.02 -32.30
C THR A 15 5.89 -0.61 -31.53
N ALA A 16 5.91 -1.93 -31.41
CA ALA A 16 5.18 -2.59 -30.34
C ALA A 16 5.70 -1.98 -29.04
N LEU A 17 4.82 -1.32 -28.28
CA LEU A 17 5.06 -1.06 -26.87
C LEU A 17 5.35 -2.42 -26.24
N VAL A 18 6.61 -2.67 -25.92
CA VAL A 18 6.99 -3.80 -25.08
C VAL A 18 6.47 -3.42 -23.69
N PHE A 19 5.24 -3.81 -23.38
CA PHE A 19 4.80 -3.86 -22.00
C PHE A 19 5.75 -4.81 -21.27
N GLY A 20 6.48 -4.28 -20.30
CA GLY A 20 7.55 -4.99 -19.62
C GLY A 20 7.01 -6.28 -19.01
N GLN A 21 7.64 -7.40 -19.36
CA GLN A 21 7.36 -8.71 -18.80
C GLN A 21 7.97 -8.80 -17.38
N GLY A 22 7.49 -7.94 -16.48
CA GLY A 22 8.00 -7.75 -15.13
C GLY A 22 7.05 -8.25 -14.06
N ASN A 23 7.60 -8.54 -12.88
CA ASN A 23 6.82 -8.79 -11.67
C ASN A 23 6.77 -7.49 -10.86
N LEU A 24 5.61 -7.18 -10.28
CA LEU A 24 5.45 -6.16 -9.24
C LEU A 24 5.23 -6.89 -7.91
N ILE A 25 6.13 -6.71 -6.95
CA ILE A 25 6.05 -7.38 -5.65
C ILE A 25 5.65 -6.36 -4.59
N ILE A 26 4.45 -6.53 -4.05
CA ILE A 26 3.87 -5.67 -3.03
C ILE A 26 3.89 -6.41 -1.69
N TYR A 27 4.39 -5.76 -0.64
CA TYR A 27 4.28 -6.24 0.73
C TYR A 27 3.30 -5.37 1.52
N GLY A 28 2.12 -5.90 1.79
CA GLY A 28 1.01 -5.12 2.34
C GLY A 28 0.21 -5.84 3.42
N TRP A 29 -0.75 -5.12 4.00
CA TRP A 29 -1.68 -5.68 4.97
C TRP A 29 -2.57 -6.73 4.32
N SER A 30 -2.93 -7.76 5.06
CA SER A 30 -3.94 -8.72 4.60
C SER A 30 -5.25 -8.00 4.24
N ASP A 31 -5.85 -8.38 3.11
CA ASP A 31 -7.14 -7.87 2.60
C ASP A 31 -7.21 -6.37 2.26
N TYR A 32 -6.07 -5.68 2.10
CA TYR A 32 -6.05 -4.22 1.80
C TYR A 32 -6.23 -3.84 0.34
N ILE A 33 -5.84 -4.70 -0.60
CA ILE A 33 -6.08 -4.52 -2.03
C ILE A 33 -7.04 -5.63 -2.48
N PRO A 34 -8.24 -5.28 -2.99
CA PRO A 34 -9.15 -6.28 -3.54
C PRO A 34 -8.48 -7.06 -4.69
N SER A 35 -8.65 -8.39 -4.71
CA SER A 35 -8.05 -9.24 -5.75
C SER A 35 -8.45 -8.82 -7.17
N GLU A 36 -9.68 -8.33 -7.35
CA GLU A 36 -10.15 -7.80 -8.63
C GLU A 36 -9.34 -6.59 -9.14
N VAL A 37 -8.79 -5.76 -8.24
CA VAL A 37 -7.90 -4.64 -8.61
C VAL A 37 -6.55 -5.17 -9.05
N ILE A 38 -6.00 -6.15 -8.33
CA ILE A 38 -4.74 -6.83 -8.67
C ILE A 38 -4.84 -7.50 -10.05
N ASP A 39 -5.94 -8.21 -10.30
CA ASP A 39 -6.22 -8.90 -11.54
C ASP A 39 -6.40 -7.93 -12.71
N ALA A 40 -7.16 -6.85 -12.49
CA ALA A 40 -7.35 -5.80 -13.48
C ALA A 40 -6.03 -5.14 -13.87
N PHE A 41 -5.20 -4.77 -12.88
CA PHE A 41 -3.89 -4.17 -13.10
C PHE A 41 -2.95 -5.13 -13.85
N SER A 42 -2.86 -6.39 -13.40
CA SER A 42 -2.04 -7.41 -14.05
C SER A 42 -2.42 -7.60 -15.52
N LYS A 43 -3.73 -7.62 -15.81
CA LYS A 43 -4.26 -7.77 -17.17
C LYS A 43 -4.02 -6.54 -18.04
N GLU A 44 -4.23 -5.34 -17.50
CA GLU A 44 -4.08 -4.08 -18.22
C GLU A 44 -2.63 -3.84 -18.64
N TYR A 45 -1.69 -4.09 -17.74
CA TYR A 45 -0.27 -3.78 -17.95
C TYR A 45 0.57 -4.99 -18.37
N GLY A 46 -0.01 -6.19 -18.41
CA GLY A 46 0.70 -7.41 -18.82
C GLY A 46 1.80 -7.84 -17.85
N VAL A 47 1.64 -7.51 -16.56
CA VAL A 47 2.60 -7.80 -15.48
C VAL A 47 2.04 -8.85 -14.53
N SER A 48 2.90 -9.53 -13.78
CA SER A 48 2.46 -10.36 -12.65
C SER A 48 2.58 -9.57 -11.36
N VAL A 49 1.49 -9.43 -10.62
CA VAL A 49 1.52 -8.83 -9.28
C VAL A 49 1.60 -9.94 -8.25
N ILE A 50 2.64 -9.90 -7.41
CA ILE A 50 2.82 -10.79 -6.27
C ILE A 50 2.50 -9.97 -5.01
N TYR A 51 1.43 -10.32 -4.32
CA TYR A 51 1.05 -9.69 -3.06
C TYR A 51 1.45 -10.60 -1.90
N ASP A 52 2.43 -10.16 -1.11
CA ASP A 52 2.85 -10.79 0.13
C ASP A 52 2.21 -10.04 1.31
N ASN A 53 1.78 -10.77 2.32
CA ASN A 53 0.92 -10.22 3.37
C ASN A 53 1.68 -10.13 4.70
N TYR A 54 1.33 -9.16 5.52
CA TYR A 54 1.67 -9.13 6.93
C TYR A 54 0.47 -8.71 7.78
N ASP A 55 0.62 -8.89 9.09
CA ASP A 55 -0.39 -8.66 10.13
C ASP A 55 0.00 -7.58 11.14
N SER A 56 1.27 -7.16 11.17
CA SER A 56 1.75 -6.04 11.97
C SER A 56 2.88 -5.26 11.29
N ASN A 57 3.04 -4.00 11.68
CA ASN A 57 4.14 -3.17 11.17
C ASN A 57 5.51 -3.72 11.62
N GLU A 58 5.58 -4.30 12.83
CA GLU A 58 6.78 -4.92 13.40
C GLU A 58 7.25 -6.08 12.53
N THR A 59 6.33 -6.97 12.13
CA THR A 59 6.62 -8.09 11.22
C THR A 59 7.17 -7.57 9.90
N MET A 60 6.49 -6.58 9.30
CA MET A 60 6.91 -5.96 8.05
C MET A 60 8.32 -5.36 8.15
N PHE A 61 8.53 -4.51 9.16
CA PHE A 61 9.77 -3.78 9.36
C PHE A 61 10.93 -4.72 9.64
N ALA A 62 10.76 -5.71 10.53
CA ALA A 62 11.79 -6.68 10.86
C ALA A 62 12.23 -7.48 9.63
N LYS A 63 11.29 -7.89 8.77
CA LYS A 63 11.59 -8.62 7.54
C LYS A 63 12.43 -7.80 6.56
N ILE A 64 12.01 -6.55 6.28
CA ILE A 64 12.77 -5.65 5.39
C ILE A 64 14.14 -5.33 6.00
N LYS A 65 14.19 -5.00 7.30
CA LYS A 65 15.44 -4.65 8.01
C LYS A 65 16.44 -5.80 8.06
N ALA A 66 15.97 -7.05 8.16
CA ALA A 66 16.80 -8.25 8.10
C ALA A 66 17.41 -8.50 6.71
N GLY A 67 17.08 -7.67 5.72
CA GLY A 67 17.65 -7.74 4.37
C GLY A 67 16.78 -8.49 3.38
N ALA A 68 15.48 -8.67 3.65
CA ALA A 68 14.56 -9.10 2.61
C ALA A 68 14.55 -8.05 1.49
N ARG A 69 14.90 -8.49 0.28
CA ARG A 69 14.99 -7.65 -0.92
C ARG A 69 14.02 -8.15 -1.97
N GLY A 70 13.70 -7.28 -2.92
CA GLY A 70 12.83 -7.60 -4.06
C GLY A 70 11.38 -7.17 -3.86
N TYR A 71 11.06 -6.44 -2.80
CA TYR A 71 9.78 -5.73 -2.71
C TYR A 71 9.90 -4.40 -3.44
N ASP A 72 8.95 -4.14 -4.34
CA ASP A 72 8.86 -2.89 -5.08
C ASP A 72 8.03 -1.87 -4.30
N LEU A 73 7.00 -2.34 -3.58
CA LEU A 73 6.12 -1.52 -2.74
C LEU A 73 5.95 -2.15 -1.35
N ALA A 74 5.95 -1.32 -0.32
CA ALA A 74 5.53 -1.68 1.03
C ALA A 74 4.42 -0.73 1.49
N MET A 75 3.55 -1.18 2.40
CA MET A 75 2.40 -0.38 2.88
C MET A 75 2.45 -0.03 4.37
N PRO A 76 3.56 0.52 4.91
CA PRO A 76 3.70 0.83 6.33
C PRO A 76 2.66 1.87 6.80
N SER A 77 2.40 1.88 8.10
CA SER A 77 1.73 2.98 8.78
C SER A 77 2.59 4.25 8.83
N ALA A 78 1.99 5.39 9.18
CA ALA A 78 2.64 6.71 9.23
C ALA A 78 3.90 6.76 10.11
N ASP A 79 3.86 6.16 11.30
CA ASP A 79 4.97 6.11 12.24
C ASP A 79 6.10 5.22 11.72
N TYR A 80 5.78 4.06 11.15
CA TYR A 80 6.78 3.19 10.52
C TYR A 80 7.38 3.82 9.26
N THR A 81 6.59 4.57 8.49
CA THR A 81 7.12 5.37 7.39
C THR A 81 8.16 6.37 7.91
N SER A 82 7.87 7.09 9.00
CA SER A 82 8.82 8.01 9.63
C SER A 82 10.12 7.30 10.06
N ILE A 83 10.01 6.11 10.65
CA ILE A 83 11.17 5.30 11.06
C ILE A 83 11.98 4.88 9.83
N MET A 84 11.34 4.36 8.80
CA MET A 84 12.00 3.88 7.58
C MET A 84 12.69 5.01 6.80
N ILE A 85 12.11 6.23 6.80
CA ILE A 85 12.78 7.43 6.25
C ILE A 85 14.05 7.73 7.04
N LYS A 86 13.97 7.76 8.38
CA LYS A 86 15.13 8.04 9.26
C LYS A 86 16.25 7.01 9.16
N GLU A 87 15.92 5.79 8.76
CA GLU A 87 16.87 4.69 8.59
C GLU A 87 17.34 4.50 7.13
N ASP A 88 17.03 5.46 6.24
CA ASP A 88 17.41 5.45 4.82
C ASP A 88 16.96 4.17 4.07
N MET A 89 15.78 3.64 4.42
CA MET A 89 15.26 2.39 3.87
C MET A 89 14.37 2.58 2.62
N LEU A 90 14.01 3.83 2.30
CA LEU A 90 13.06 4.16 1.22
C LEU A 90 13.76 4.90 0.08
N ILE A 91 13.26 4.70 -1.14
CA ILE A 91 13.72 5.39 -2.34
C ILE A 91 12.77 6.57 -2.60
N PRO A 92 13.29 7.76 -2.96
CA PRO A 92 12.44 8.89 -3.30
C PRO A 92 11.59 8.59 -4.54
N ILE A 93 10.33 9.01 -4.50
CA ILE A 93 9.36 8.80 -5.57
C ILE A 93 9.53 9.87 -6.64
N ASP A 94 9.68 9.44 -7.89
CA ASP A 94 9.54 10.35 -9.04
C ASP A 94 8.06 10.68 -9.26
N LYS A 95 7.64 11.83 -8.71
CA LYS A 95 6.25 12.29 -8.80
C LYS A 95 5.77 12.52 -10.23
N SER A 96 6.66 12.70 -11.21
CA SER A 96 6.26 12.84 -12.61
C SER A 96 5.65 11.56 -13.17
N LEU A 97 5.95 10.41 -12.57
CA LEU A 97 5.39 9.10 -12.91
C LEU A 97 4.06 8.80 -12.19
N VAL A 98 3.64 9.67 -11.26
CA VAL A 98 2.42 9.49 -10.46
C VAL A 98 1.49 10.70 -10.62
N PRO A 99 0.93 10.93 -11.83
CA PRO A 99 0.09 12.10 -12.09
C PRO A 99 -1.17 12.12 -11.22
N ASN A 100 -1.66 10.95 -10.79
CA ASN A 100 -2.83 10.81 -9.92
C ASN A 100 -2.57 11.26 -8.48
N LEU A 101 -1.34 11.63 -8.10
CA LEU A 101 -1.06 12.27 -6.81
C LEU A 101 -1.90 13.55 -6.63
N ALA A 102 -2.25 14.22 -7.73
CA ALA A 102 -3.13 15.38 -7.73
C ALA A 102 -4.58 15.09 -7.28
N ASN A 103 -4.98 13.81 -7.19
CA ASN A 103 -6.33 13.41 -6.77
C ASN A 103 -6.43 13.14 -5.26
N ILE A 104 -5.33 13.23 -4.52
CA ILE A 104 -5.34 13.00 -3.06
C ILE A 104 -5.98 14.19 -2.37
N ASP A 105 -6.84 13.90 -1.40
CA ASP A 105 -7.48 14.90 -0.56
C ASP A 105 -6.41 15.77 0.13
N PRO A 106 -6.42 17.11 -0.04
CA PRO A 106 -5.48 18.01 0.60
C PRO A 106 -5.43 17.84 2.14
N ASP A 107 -6.55 17.53 2.78
CA ASP A 107 -6.61 17.33 4.24
C ASP A 107 -5.80 16.09 4.67
N VAL A 108 -5.68 15.09 3.79
CA VAL A 108 -4.84 13.90 4.02
C VAL A 108 -3.37 14.24 3.81
N VAL A 109 -3.05 15.03 2.78
CA VAL A 109 -1.67 15.48 2.52
C VAL A 109 -1.15 16.32 3.69
N GLU A 110 -1.96 17.23 4.24
CA GLU A 110 -1.60 18.04 5.42
C GLU A 110 -1.31 17.20 6.67
N GLN A 111 -1.90 16.01 6.78
CA GLN A 111 -1.66 15.08 7.89
C GLN A 111 -0.36 14.27 7.76
N MET A 112 0.35 14.38 6.65
CA MET A 112 1.61 13.65 6.42
C MET A 112 2.81 14.28 7.12
N TYR A 113 2.70 14.52 8.43
CA TYR A 113 3.77 15.12 9.26
C TYR A 113 5.10 14.34 9.21
N TYR A 114 5.06 13.08 8.79
CA TYR A 114 6.21 12.18 8.66
C TYR A 114 6.91 12.27 7.29
N ASP A 115 6.23 12.76 6.27
CA ASP A 115 6.76 12.98 4.92
C ASP A 115 5.99 14.13 4.22
N PRO A 116 6.17 15.39 4.69
CA PRO A 116 5.30 16.52 4.31
C PRO A 116 5.33 16.85 2.81
N GLU A 117 6.44 16.51 2.16
CA GLU A 117 6.63 16.74 0.73
C GLU A 117 6.33 15.49 -0.10
N ASN A 118 5.70 14.44 0.43
CA ASN A 118 5.48 13.18 -0.29
C ASN A 118 6.73 12.67 -1.03
N THR A 119 7.91 12.81 -0.40
CA THR A 119 9.17 12.49 -1.07
C THR A 119 9.33 10.98 -1.17
N TYR A 120 8.88 10.23 -0.17
CA TYR A 120 9.09 8.80 -0.04
C TYR A 120 7.79 7.99 0.01
N SER A 121 6.65 8.65 0.23
CA SER A 121 5.39 7.96 0.50
C SER A 121 4.18 8.63 -0.13
N ILE A 122 3.17 7.80 -0.43
CA ILE A 122 1.87 8.20 -0.96
C ILE A 122 0.78 7.63 -0.03
N PRO A 123 -0.17 8.45 0.45
CA PRO A 123 -1.32 7.98 1.21
C PRO A 123 -2.12 6.94 0.44
N TYR A 124 -2.44 5.83 1.10
CA TYR A 124 -3.31 4.79 0.54
C TYR A 124 -4.69 4.80 1.21
N MET A 125 -4.71 4.60 2.53
CA MET A 125 -5.94 4.60 3.33
C MET A 125 -5.70 5.32 4.65
N VAL A 126 -6.67 6.14 5.05
CA VAL A 126 -6.72 6.77 6.37
C VAL A 126 -7.93 6.20 7.10
N GLY A 127 -7.71 5.78 8.34
CA GLY A 127 -8.73 5.17 9.17
C GLY A 127 -8.45 5.38 10.65
N THR A 128 -9.35 4.86 11.47
CA THR A 128 -9.25 4.94 12.93
C THR A 128 -9.54 3.59 13.53
N THR A 129 -8.77 3.19 14.53
CA THR A 129 -9.11 2.04 15.37
C THR A 129 -10.32 2.37 16.23
N GLY A 130 -11.25 1.43 16.31
CA GLY A 130 -12.47 1.57 17.07
C GLY A 130 -12.86 0.28 17.79
N ILE A 131 -14.05 0.30 18.37
CA ILE A 131 -14.60 -0.83 19.12
C ILE A 131 -15.80 -1.38 18.35
N ALA A 132 -15.72 -2.66 18.01
CA ALA A 132 -16.87 -3.42 17.50
C ALA A 132 -17.59 -4.12 18.68
N VAL A 133 -18.91 -3.96 18.77
CA VAL A 133 -19.74 -4.58 19.82
C VAL A 133 -20.82 -5.43 19.17
N ASN A 134 -20.97 -6.67 19.63
CA ASN A 134 -22.06 -7.54 19.19
C ASN A 134 -23.35 -7.20 19.96
N THR A 135 -24.23 -6.41 19.34
CA THR A 135 -25.45 -5.89 19.96
C THR A 135 -26.53 -6.94 20.23
N ASN A 136 -26.37 -8.18 19.73
CA ASN A 136 -27.25 -9.29 20.10
C ASN A 136 -27.01 -9.79 21.53
N PHE A 137 -25.83 -9.51 22.09
CA PHE A 137 -25.44 -9.92 23.45
C PHE A 137 -25.25 -8.73 24.39
N VAL A 138 -24.99 -7.53 23.85
CA VAL A 138 -24.74 -6.31 24.62
C VAL A 138 -25.63 -5.18 24.13
N GLU A 139 -26.80 -5.04 24.76
CA GLU A 139 -27.80 -4.03 24.37
C GLU A 139 -27.45 -2.62 24.88
N VAL A 140 -26.87 -2.53 26.09
CA VAL A 140 -26.53 -1.25 26.73
C VAL A 140 -25.05 -1.25 27.10
N TYR A 141 -24.29 -0.32 26.51
CA TYR A 141 -22.86 -0.19 26.71
C TYR A 141 -22.39 1.26 26.50
N PRO A 142 -21.28 1.68 27.12
CA PRO A 142 -20.70 2.98 26.86
C PRO A 142 -20.05 3.01 25.47
N ARG A 143 -20.29 4.07 24.70
CA ARG A 143 -19.57 4.34 23.43
C ARG A 143 -18.23 5.01 23.72
N SER A 144 -17.36 4.30 24.45
CA SER A 144 -16.04 4.78 24.86
C SER A 144 -15.13 3.61 25.24
N TRP A 145 -13.82 3.83 25.25
CA TRP A 145 -12.80 2.88 25.71
C TRP A 145 -13.03 2.31 27.12
N LYS A 146 -13.80 3.02 27.95
CA LYS A 146 -14.25 2.52 29.26
C LYS A 146 -15.03 1.20 29.21
N ILE A 147 -15.50 0.77 28.02
CA ILE A 147 -16.12 -0.55 27.86
C ILE A 147 -15.21 -1.68 28.36
N PHE A 148 -13.89 -1.53 28.20
CA PHE A 148 -12.89 -2.52 28.62
C PHE A 148 -12.66 -2.54 30.15
N GLU A 149 -13.10 -1.51 30.86
CA GLU A 149 -13.01 -1.42 32.33
C GLU A 149 -14.21 -2.09 33.04
N LEU A 150 -15.25 -2.47 32.28
CA LEU A 150 -16.52 -2.94 32.85
C LEU A 150 -16.42 -4.39 33.32
N PRO A 151 -16.62 -4.67 34.63
CA PRO A 151 -16.47 -6.02 35.18
C PRO A 151 -17.39 -7.06 34.54
N GLN A 152 -18.58 -6.65 34.09
CA GLN A 152 -19.54 -7.56 33.46
C GLN A 152 -19.08 -8.12 32.10
N PHE A 153 -18.07 -7.52 31.47
CA PHE A 153 -17.52 -7.99 30.19
C PHE A 153 -16.18 -8.70 30.36
N GLN A 154 -15.71 -8.90 31.59
CA GLN A 154 -14.43 -9.56 31.88
C GLN A 154 -14.40 -10.97 31.26
N GLY A 155 -13.33 -11.28 30.52
CA GLY A 155 -13.15 -12.58 29.85
C GLY A 155 -13.95 -12.75 28.54
N THR A 156 -14.66 -11.72 28.07
CA THR A 156 -15.46 -11.76 26.83
C THR A 156 -15.02 -10.74 25.79
N MET A 157 -13.91 -10.05 26.04
CA MET A 157 -13.35 -8.99 25.20
C MET A 157 -11.96 -9.38 24.70
N THR A 158 -11.61 -8.88 23.53
CA THR A 158 -10.24 -8.93 22.99
C THR A 158 -9.80 -7.53 22.59
N LEU A 159 -8.50 -7.30 22.64
CA LEU A 159 -7.84 -6.10 22.15
C LEU A 159 -6.89 -6.49 21.02
N LEU A 160 -6.48 -5.52 20.20
CA LEU A 160 -5.43 -5.75 19.22
C LEU A 160 -4.12 -6.05 19.96
N ASP A 161 -3.30 -6.95 19.42
CA ASP A 161 -1.93 -7.16 19.88
C ASP A 161 -1.01 -6.14 19.21
N ASP A 162 -1.29 -4.85 19.49
CA ASP A 162 -0.64 -3.71 18.87
C ASP A 162 -0.46 -2.59 19.91
N MET A 163 0.80 -2.23 20.18
CA MET A 163 1.16 -1.26 21.22
C MET A 163 0.76 0.18 20.87
N ARG A 164 0.60 0.50 19.59
CA ARG A 164 0.15 1.82 19.15
C ARG A 164 -1.35 1.97 19.36
N GLU A 165 -2.10 0.92 19.08
CA GLU A 165 -3.57 0.95 19.13
C GLU A 165 -4.13 0.66 20.54
N VAL A 166 -3.33 0.07 21.43
CA VAL A 166 -3.73 -0.31 22.79
C VAL A 166 -2.74 0.22 23.82
N PHE A 167 -3.14 1.26 24.57
CA PHE A 167 -2.33 1.99 25.56
C PHE A 167 -3.01 2.15 26.93
#